data_AF-A0A9P7F6L6-F1
#
_entry.id   AF-A0A9P7F6L6-F1
#
_cell.length_a   1.000
_cell.length_b   1.000
_cell.length_c   1.000
_cell.angle_alpha   90.00
_cell.angle_beta   90.00
_cell.angle_gamma   90.00
#
_symmetry.space_group_name_H-M   'P 1'
#
loop_
_entity.id
_entity.type
_entity.pdbx_description
1 polymer ?
#
loop_
_entity_poly.entity_id
_entity_poly.type
_entity_poly.pdbx_seq_one_letter_code
_entity_poly.pdbx_strand_id
1 'polypeptide(L)'
;AEGDADEPKKGHGGCGHIQPAIRKEGLKLFVQYKRPKDENEDVKSMQPDKWLITPSGVYMMFKKMSDSDLHLIGLLDEYACPEWMIRT
;
A
#
# COMPACT_ATOMS: atom_id res chain seq x y z
N ALA A 1 -1.01 -16.53 -38.56
CA ALA A 1 -1.11 -15.23 -37.89
C ALA A 1 -0.33 -15.34 -36.60
N GLU A 2 0.95 -14.96 -36.66
CA GLU A 2 1.82 -14.82 -35.49
C GLU A 2 1.35 -13.56 -34.73
N GLY A 3 0.96 -13.74 -33.47
CA GLY A 3 0.37 -12.70 -32.64
C GLY A 3 1.26 -12.41 -31.44
N ASP A 4 1.97 -11.29 -31.57
CA ASP A 4 2.45 -10.37 -30.53
C ASP A 4 3.48 -10.87 -29.50
N ALA A 5 4.73 -10.51 -29.78
CA ALA A 5 5.84 -10.60 -28.87
C ALA A 5 5.76 -9.51 -27.79
N ASP A 6 5.67 -9.94 -26.54
CA ASP A 6 6.28 -9.31 -25.36
C ASP A 6 6.24 -7.77 -25.33
N GLU A 7 5.05 -7.17 -25.33
CA GLU A 7 4.93 -5.79 -24.86
C GLU A 7 5.26 -5.77 -23.36
N PRO A 8 6.29 -5.02 -22.90
CA PRO A 8 6.60 -4.95 -21.48
C PRO A 8 5.38 -4.39 -20.77
N LYS A 9 4.80 -5.19 -19.85
CA LYS A 9 3.58 -4.85 -19.11
C LYS A 9 3.68 -3.41 -18.61
N LYS A 10 2.86 -2.54 -19.20
CA LYS A 10 2.78 -1.12 -18.84
C LYS A 10 2.55 -1.02 -17.34
N GLY A 11 3.55 -0.51 -16.61
CA GLY A 11 3.50 -0.43 -15.15
C GLY A 11 2.36 0.49 -14.69
N HIS A 12 1.85 0.24 -13.47
CA HIS A 12 0.73 1.00 -12.88
C HIS A 12 1.09 2.43 -12.40
N GLY A 13 2.17 3.04 -12.90
CA GLY A 13 2.51 4.45 -12.59
C GLY A 13 2.85 4.75 -11.13
N GLY A 14 3.30 3.76 -10.34
CA GLY A 14 3.65 3.94 -8.92
C GLY A 14 5.07 4.46 -8.68
N CYS A 15 5.39 4.79 -7.42
CA CYS A 15 6.72 5.28 -7.02
C CYS A 15 7.84 4.21 -6.95
N GLY A 16 7.52 2.94 -7.24
CA GLY A 16 8.48 1.83 -7.21
C GLY A 16 8.74 1.24 -5.82
N HIS A 17 8.14 1.77 -4.75
CA HIS A 17 8.29 1.19 -3.40
C HIS A 17 7.55 -0.15 -3.27
N ILE A 18 8.16 -1.11 -2.57
CA ILE A 18 7.56 -2.44 -2.37
C ILE A 18 6.30 -2.29 -1.51
N GLN A 19 5.19 -2.85 -1.97
CA GLN A 19 3.96 -2.86 -1.20
C GLN A 19 4.09 -3.78 0.03
N PRO A 20 3.90 -3.25 1.25
CA PRO A 20 4.00 -4.07 2.46
C PRO A 20 2.73 -4.90 2.71
N ALA A 21 2.85 -5.89 3.57
CA ALA A 21 1.70 -6.60 4.12
C ALA A 21 1.15 -5.85 5.34
N ILE A 22 -0.16 -5.61 5.37
CA ILE A 22 -0.85 -5.02 6.52
C ILE A 22 -1.38 -6.13 7.42
N ARG A 23 -1.04 -6.09 8.71
CA ARG A 23 -1.49 -7.06 9.73
C ARG A 23 -2.29 -6.36 10.82
N LYS A 24 -3.45 -6.91 11.15
CA LYS A 24 -4.30 -6.43 12.24
C LYS A 24 -3.98 -7.18 13.53
N GLU A 25 -3.74 -6.43 14.60
CA GLU A 25 -3.52 -6.95 15.95
C GLU A 25 -4.36 -6.15 16.94
N GLY A 26 -5.45 -6.75 17.40
CA GLY A 26 -6.46 -6.05 18.20
C GLY A 26 -7.03 -4.85 17.44
N LEU A 27 -6.84 -3.66 18.00
CA LEU A 27 -7.25 -2.37 17.42
C LEU A 27 -6.15 -1.66 16.62
N LYS A 28 -4.96 -2.28 16.48
CA LYS A 28 -3.81 -1.68 15.79
C LYS A 28 -3.57 -2.36 14.45
N LEU A 29 -3.08 -1.59 13.50
CA LEU A 29 -2.62 -2.08 12.20
C LEU A 29 -1.11 -1.91 12.10
N PHE A 30 -0.44 -2.93 11.58
CA PHE A 30 1.01 -2.95 11.42
C PHE A 30 1.40 -3.21 9.98
N VAL A 31 2.44 -2.52 9.52
CA VAL A 31 3.12 -2.72 8.25
C VAL A 31 4.24 -3.73 8.46
N GLN A 32 4.29 -4.76 7.63
CA GLN A 32 5.38 -5.75 7.60
C GLN A 32 5.86 -5.91 6.16
N TYR A 33 7.14 -5.64 5.91
CA TYR A 33 7.76 -5.89 4.62
C TYR A 33 8.19 -7.36 4.53
N LYS A 34 7.86 -8.01 3.42
CA LYS A 34 8.39 -9.35 3.13
C LYS A 34 9.86 -9.20 2.77
N ARG A 35 10.74 -10.01 3.38
CA ARG A 35 12.15 -10.04 2.96
C ARG A 35 12.25 -10.53 1.52
N PRO A 36 12.99 -9.85 0.64
CA PRO A 36 13.33 -10.40 -0.67
C PRO A 36 14.18 -11.67 -0.48
N LYS A 37 14.02 -12.63 -1.40
CA LYS A 37 14.51 -14.00 -1.27
C LYS A 37 16.03 -14.16 -1.46
N ASP A 38 16.76 -13.07 -1.66
CA ASP A 38 18.12 -13.07 -2.22
C ASP A 38 19.20 -12.40 -1.35
N GLU A 39 18.95 -12.14 -0.06
CA GLU A 39 20.00 -11.62 0.82
C GLU A 39 20.37 -12.62 1.92
N ASN A 40 21.48 -13.31 1.65
CA ASN A 40 22.43 -14.04 2.51
C ASN A 40 21.97 -14.61 3.87
N GLU A 41 22.33 -15.89 4.05
CA GLU A 41 22.13 -16.78 5.20
C GLU A 41 22.73 -16.35 6.57
N ASP A 42 23.06 -15.07 6.80
CA ASP A 42 23.77 -14.64 8.03
C ASP A 42 23.10 -13.53 8.85
N VAL A 43 21.81 -13.22 8.61
CA VAL A 43 21.03 -12.32 9.49
C VAL A 43 19.77 -13.02 10.01
N LYS A 44 20.00 -14.04 10.84
CA LYS A 44 18.98 -14.89 11.48
C LYS A 44 18.23 -14.22 12.65
N SER A 45 18.38 -12.92 12.89
CA SER A 45 17.85 -12.29 14.13
C SER A 45 17.23 -10.89 13.99
N MET A 46 17.07 -10.32 12.81
CA MET A 46 16.23 -9.11 12.68
C MET A 46 14.77 -9.51 12.49
N GLN A 47 13.97 -9.51 13.55
CA GLN A 47 12.51 -9.57 13.44
C GLN A 47 12.04 -8.67 12.28
N PRO A 48 11.14 -9.13 11.38
CA PRO A 48 10.68 -8.30 10.27
C PRO A 48 10.18 -6.96 10.83
N ASP A 49 10.74 -5.86 10.34
CA ASP A 49 10.46 -4.54 10.91
C ASP A 49 8.95 -4.29 10.87
N LYS A 50 8.37 -4.25 12.07
CA LYS A 50 6.95 -4.13 12.30
C LYS A 50 6.64 -2.69 12.67
N TRP A 51 6.08 -1.95 11.72
CA TRP A 51 5.80 -0.53 11.90
C TRP A 51 4.32 -0.32 12.22
N LEU A 52 4.02 0.44 13.27
CA LEU A 52 2.64 0.80 13.60
C LEU A 52 2.11 1.82 12.57
N ILE A 53 0.93 1.57 12.02
CA ILE A 53 0.22 2.54 11.20
C ILE A 53 -0.45 3.55 12.13
N THR A 54 -0.05 4.82 12.03
CA THR A 54 -0.66 5.90 12.81
C THR A 54 -1.90 6.45 12.08
N PRO A 55 -2.97 6.83 12.81
CA PRO A 55 -4.14 7.44 12.20
C PRO A 55 -3.81 8.69 11.37
N SER A 56 -2.92 9.55 11.88
CA SER A 56 -2.45 10.75 11.17
C SER A 56 -1.75 10.42 9.85
N GLY A 57 -0.98 9.33 9.81
CA GLY A 57 -0.32 8.88 8.58
C GLY A 57 -1.34 8.43 7.52
N VAL A 58 -2.37 7.69 7.93
CA VAL A 58 -3.46 7.27 7.01
C VAL A 58 -4.24 8.47 6.49
N TYR A 59 -4.57 9.42 7.37
CA TYR A 59 -5.26 10.66 6.99
C TYR A 59 -4.50 11.43 5.89
N MET A 60 -3.19 11.61 6.06
CA MET A 60 -2.36 12.29 5.05
C MET A 60 -2.27 11.52 3.73
N MET A 61 -2.38 10.19 3.74
CA MET A 61 -2.37 9.40 2.50
C MET A 61 -3.71 9.44 1.78
N PHE A 62 -4.83 9.38 2.51
CA PHE A 62 -6.16 9.53 1.92
C PHE A 62 -6.34 10.89 1.24
N LYS A 63 -5.80 11.96 1.83
CA LYS A 63 -5.77 13.30 1.20
C LYS A 63 -5.03 13.38 -0.13
N LYS A 64 -4.18 12.42 -0.45
CA LYS A 64 -3.39 12.41 -1.69
C LYS A 64 -4.04 11.62 -2.82
N MET A 65 -5.15 10.94 -2.55
CA MET A 65 -5.88 10.20 -3.59
C MET A 65 -6.47 11.16 -4.61
N SER A 66 -6.42 10.80 -5.89
CA SER A 66 -7.05 11.58 -6.95
C SER A 66 -8.54 11.24 -7.07
N ASP A 67 -9.34 12.15 -7.61
CA ASP A 67 -10.77 11.92 -7.85
C ASP A 67 -11.03 10.68 -8.73
N SER A 68 -10.11 10.41 -9.67
CA SER A 68 -10.18 9.23 -10.53
C SER A 68 -9.99 7.94 -9.72
N ASP A 69 -9.05 7.93 -8.77
CA ASP A 69 -8.84 6.79 -7.87
C ASP A 69 -10.03 6.59 -6.93
N LEU A 70 -10.58 7.68 -6.39
CA LEU A 70 -11.78 7.63 -5.55
C LEU A 70 -12.96 7.02 -6.30
N HIS A 71 -13.22 7.48 -7.52
CA HIS A 71 -14.30 6.94 -8.35
C HIS A 71 -14.07 5.47 -8.70
N LEU A 72 -12.82 5.07 -8.98
CA LEU A 72 -12.45 3.69 -9.27
C LEU A 72 -12.76 2.73 -8.11
N ILE A 73 -12.58 3.18 -6.87
CA ILE A 73 -12.91 2.38 -5.67
C ILE A 73 -14.35 2.57 -5.18
N GLY A 74 -15.19 3.30 -5.93
CA GLY A 74 -16.60 3.53 -5.61
C GLY A 74 -16.85 4.58 -4.52
N LEU A 75 -15.90 5.48 -4.29
CA LEU A 75 -16.03 6.63 -3.40
C LEU A 75 -16.28 7.92 -4.20
N LEU A 76 -16.84 8.92 -3.51
CA LEU A 76 -17.11 10.25 -4.06
C LEU A 76 -16.69 11.29 -3.02
N ASP A 77 -15.96 12.31 -3.44
CA ASP A 77 -15.44 13.34 -2.53
C ASP A 77 -16.55 14.07 -1.75
N GLU A 78 -17.68 14.33 -2.42
CA GLU A 78 -18.81 15.06 -1.83
C GLU A 78 -19.56 14.30 -0.72
N TYR A 79 -19.63 12.96 -0.80
CA TYR A 79 -20.49 12.14 0.06
C TYR A 79 -19.73 11.15 0.93
N ALA A 80 -18.55 10.72 0.48
CA ALA A 80 -17.82 9.59 1.03
C ALA A 80 -16.30 9.77 0.87
N CYS A 81 -15.77 10.92 1.32
CA CYS A 81 -14.34 11.16 1.32
C CYS A 81 -13.63 10.23 2.32
N PRO A 82 -12.59 9.47 1.90
CA PRO A 82 -11.97 8.44 2.76
C PRO A 82 -11.31 9.01 4.01
N GLU A 83 -10.90 10.28 4.00
CA GLU A 83 -10.32 10.93 5.17
C GLU A 83 -11.31 11.01 6.36
N TRP A 84 -12.62 11.05 6.10
CA TRP A 84 -13.66 11.08 7.13
C TRP A 84 -13.83 9.76 7.87
N MET A 85 -13.22 8.68 7.36
CA MET A 85 -13.15 7.40 8.08
C MET A 85 -12.27 7.51 9.34
N ILE A 86 -11.36 8.49 9.39
CA ILE A 86 -10.53 8.76 10.55
C ILE A 86 -11.29 9.70 11.50
N ARG A 87 -11.71 9.17 12.65
CA ARG A 87 -12.33 9.97 13.71
C ARG A 87 -11.27 10.85 14.38
N THR A 88 -11.45 12.16 14.27
CA THR A 88 -10.67 13.21 14.93
C THR A 88 -11.24 13.56 16.30
#